data_AF-A0AAW6NRI4-F1
#
_entry.id   AF-A0AAW6NRI4-F1
#
_cell.length_a   1.000
_cell.length_b   1.000
_cell.length_c   1.000
_cell.angle_alpha   90.00
_cell.angle_beta   90.00
_cell.angle_gamma   90.00
#
_symmetry.space_group_name_H-M   'P 1'
#
loop_
_entity.id
_entity.type
_entity.pdbx_description
1 polymer ?
#
loop_
_entity_poly.entity_id
_entity_poly.type
_entity_poly.pdbx_seq_one_letter_code
_entity_poly.pdbx_strand_id
1 'polypeptide(L)' 'MSFNVFQDKRDQESVAYDLALALAAKDPAITSPEALIKRVSELLPECRNAAEEQYNSERPEPFDIPIKW' A
#
# COMPACT_ATOMS: atom_id res chain seq x y z
N MET A 1 -16.57 -4.97 -11.30
CA MET A 1 -16.16 -3.60 -10.97
C MET A 1 -14.77 -3.70 -10.37
N SER A 2 -13.73 -3.27 -11.08
CA SER A 2 -12.40 -3.11 -10.48
C SER A 2 -12.48 -1.88 -9.57
N PHE A 3 -12.48 -2.11 -8.26
CA PHE A 3 -12.34 -1.03 -7.29
C PHE A 3 -10.88 -0.61 -7.32
N ASN A 4 -10.56 0.44 -8.07
CA ASN A 4 -9.22 0.96 -8.09
C ASN A 4 -8.93 1.57 -6.71
N VAL A 5 -7.96 1.01 -6.01
CA VAL A 5 -7.61 1.41 -4.64
C VAL A 5 -6.90 2.77 -4.64
N PHE A 6 -6.32 3.16 -5.78
CA PHE A 6 -5.57 4.41 -5.98
C PHE A 6 -6.39 5.52 -6.66
N GLN A 7 -7.68 5.63 -6.35
CA GLN A 7 -8.51 6.76 -6.81
C GLN A 7 -8.41 7.95 -5.85
N ASP A 8 -8.67 9.15 -6.38
CA ASP A 8 -8.86 10.40 -5.62
C ASP A 8 -7.63 10.86 -4.80
N LYS A 9 -6.45 10.83 -5.43
CA LYS A 9 -5.16 11.29 -4.86
C LYS A 9 -4.66 10.45 -3.66
N ARG A 10 -5.06 9.19 -3.55
CA ARG A 10 -4.45 8.27 -2.60
C ARG A 10 -3.08 7.84 -3.11
N ASP A 11 -2.05 8.20 -2.36
CA ASP A 11 -0.68 7.78 -2.64
C ASP A 11 -0.46 6.32 -2.18
N GLN A 12 0.53 5.67 -2.80
CA GLN A 12 0.97 4.31 -2.43
C GLN A 12 1.22 4.19 -0.92
N GLU A 13 1.80 5.22 -0.31
CA GLU A 13 2.07 5.31 1.13
C GLU A 13 0.80 5.28 1.98
N SER A 14 -0.25 5.99 1.58
CA SER A 14 -1.50 6.00 2.34
C SER A 14 -2.18 4.64 2.32
N VAL A 15 -2.21 4.00 1.15
CA VAL A 15 -2.79 2.66 1.00
C VAL A 15 -1.95 1.62 1.75
N ALA A 16 -0.62 1.70 1.68
CA ALA A 16 0.28 0.82 2.41
C ALA A 16 0.12 0.96 3.93
N TYR A 17 0.01 2.19 4.45
CA TYR A 17 -0.22 2.43 5.86
C TYR A 17 -1.59 1.92 6.33
N ASP A 18 -2.65 2.14 5.55
CA ASP A 18 -3.99 1.63 5.87
C ASP A 18 -4.03 0.10 5.90
N LEU A 19 -3.33 -0.57 4.97
CA LEU A 19 -3.17 -2.02 4.95
C LEU A 19 -2.40 -2.51 6.19
N ALA A 20 -1.27 -1.87 6.51
CA ALA A 20 -0.46 -2.23 7.66
C ALA A 20 -1.24 -2.04 8.97
N LEU A 21 -2.01 -0.96 9.10
CA LEU A 21 -2.86 -0.68 10.25
C LEU A 21 -4.00 -1.69 10.37
N ALA A 22 -4.68 -2.02 9.27
CA ALA A 22 -5.76 -3.00 9.26
C ALA A 22 -5.27 -4.41 9.61
N LEU A 23 -4.07 -4.79 9.18
CA LEU A 23 -3.43 -6.06 9.53
C LEU A 23 -2.96 -6.07 10.98
N ALA A 24 -2.33 -4.99 11.45
CA ALA A 24 -1.90 -4.87 12.83
C ALA A 24 -3.09 -4.87 13.80
N ALA A 25 -4.19 -4.18 13.47
CA ALA A 25 -5.40 -4.15 14.31
C ALA A 25 -6.11 -5.50 14.43
N LYS A 26 -5.84 -6.45 13.53
CA LYS A 26 -6.34 -7.83 13.63
C LYS A 26 -5.55 -8.69 14.61
N ASP A 27 -4.36 -8.25 15.03
CA ASP A 27 -3.52 -8.98 15.96
C ASP A 27 -4.05 -8.81 17.39
N PRO A 28 -4.65 -9.85 18.00
CA PRO A 28 -5.22 -9.76 19.34
C PRO A 28 -4.14 -9.62 20.43
N ALA A 29 -2.86 -9.82 20.09
CA ALA A 29 -1.75 -9.65 21.02
C ALA A 29 -1.36 -8.17 21.21
N ILE A 30 -1.83 -7.27 20.34
CA ILE A 30 -1.52 -5.84 20.42
C ILE A 30 -2.49 -5.15 21.37
N THR A 31 -1.99 -4.82 22.56
CA THR A 31 -2.76 -4.13 23.60
C THR A 31 -2.19 -2.75 23.95
N SER A 32 -1.05 -2.37 23.37
CA SER A 32 -0.42 -1.07 23.59
C SER A 32 -0.15 -0.32 22.28
N PRO A 33 -0.17 1.03 22.30
CA PRO A 33 0.17 1.86 21.14
C PRO A 33 1.59 1.59 20.61
N GLU A 34 2.55 1.31 21.49
CA GLU A 34 3.94 1.04 21.10
C GLU A 34 4.06 -0.29 20.34
N ALA A 35 3.33 -1.31 20.79
CA ALA A 35 3.26 -2.60 20.11
C ALA A 35 2.57 -2.45 18.74
N LEU A 36 1.55 -1.60 18.66
CA LEU A 36 0.87 -1.30 17.40
C LEU A 36 1.81 -0.62 16.40
N ILE A 37 2.52 0.43 16.81
CA ILE A 37 3.47 1.14 15.95
C ILE A 37 4.59 0.22 15.49
N LYS A 38 5.12 -0.62 16.40
CA LYS A 38 6.15 -1.60 16.05
C LYS A 38 5.64 -2.58 15.00
N ARG A 39 4.45 -3.16 15.19
CA ARG A 39 3.86 -4.10 14.24
C ARG A 39 3.56 -3.45 12.89
N VAL A 40 3.02 -2.23 12.89
CA VAL A 40 2.79 -1.45 11.68
C VAL A 40 4.12 -1.23 10.96
N SER A 41 5.19 -0.85 11.66
CA SER A 41 6.51 -0.65 11.05
C SER A 41 7.14 -1.92 10.48
N GLU A 42 6.86 -3.10 11.06
CA GLU A 42 7.29 -4.40 10.55
C GLU A 42 6.53 -4.80 9.28
N LEU A 43 5.23 -4.49 9.21
CA LEU A 43 4.35 -4.84 8.09
C LEU A 43 4.40 -3.82 6.95
N LEU A 44 4.83 -2.60 7.23
CA LEU A 44 4.84 -1.49 6.27
C LEU A 44 5.63 -1.79 4.98
N PRO A 45 6.82 -2.41 5.02
CA PRO A 45 7.56 -2.76 3.80
C PRO A 45 6.80 -3.73 2.90
N GLU A 46 6.16 -4.74 3.47
CA GLU A 46 5.37 -5.72 2.72
C GLU A 46 4.10 -5.08 2.15
N CYS A 47 3.43 -4.24 2.95
CA CYS A 47 2.24 -3.50 2.50
C CYS A 47 2.58 -2.48 1.41
N ARG A 48 3.77 -1.88 1.45
CA ARG A 48 4.27 -0.97 0.40
C ARG A 48 4.48 -1.73 -0.92
N ASN A 49 5.12 -2.90 -0.89
CA ASN A 49 5.29 -3.71 -2.09
C ASN A 49 3.94 -4.14 -2.69
N ALA A 50 3.00 -4.60 -1.86
CA ALA A 50 1.67 -4.98 -2.32
C ALA A 50 0.89 -3.78 -2.91
N ALA A 51 1.03 -2.59 -2.29
CA ALA A 51 0.44 -1.37 -2.82
C ALA A 51 1.10 -0.94 -4.14
N GLU A 52 2.41 -1.06 -4.29
CA GLU A 52 3.14 -0.75 -5.53
C GLU A 52 2.74 -1.69 -6.67
N GLU A 53 2.68 -3.01 -6.42
CA GLU A 53 2.23 -4.00 -7.41
C GLU A 53 0.80 -3.72 -7.88
N GLN A 54 -0.09 -3.40 -6.95
CA GLN A 54 -1.47 -3.05 -7.27
C GLN A 54 -1.54 -1.71 -8.02
N TYR A 55 -0.72 -0.73 -7.66
CA TYR A 55 -0.66 0.56 -8.35
C TYR A 55 -0.20 0.39 -9.80
N ASN A 56 0.84 -0.41 -10.03
CA ASN A 56 1.34 -0.73 -11.37
C ASN A 56 0.31 -1.53 -12.19
N SER A 57 -0.48 -2.37 -11.53
CA SER A 57 -1.57 -3.14 -12.17
C SER A 57 -2.78 -2.26 -12.53
N GLU A 58 -3.12 -1.28 -11.70
CA GLU A 58 -4.22 -0.34 -11.91
C GLU A 58 -3.85 0.82 -12.85
N ARG A 59 -2.57 1.17 -12.88
CA ARG A 59 -1.98 2.18 -13.75
C ARG A 59 -0.82 1.54 -14.50
N PRO A 60 -1.10 0.70 -15.52
CA PRO A 60 -0.04 0.37 -16.46
C PRO A 60 0.44 1.69 -17.04
N GLU A 61 1.69 2.06 -16.77
CA GLU A 61 2.31 3.16 -17.48
C GLU A 61 2.09 2.91 -18.99
N PRO A 62 1.75 3.94 -19.79
CA PRO A 62 1.83 3.77 -21.22
C PRO A 62 3.28 3.42 -21.51
N PHE A 63 3.51 2.16 -21.90
CA PHE A 63 4.77 1.67 -22.48
C PHE A 63 5.51 2.83 -23.13
N ASP A 64 6.77 3.04 -22.72
CA ASP A 64 7.75 3.87 -23.40
C ASP A 64 7.47 3.86 -24.90
N ILE A 65 6.79 4.90 -25.41
CA ILE A 65 6.74 5.14 -26.84
C ILE A 65 8.10 5.80 -27.08
N PRO A 66 9.10 5.13 -27.67
CA PRO A 66 10.34 5.80 -27.98
C PRO A 66 10.00 6.96 -28.91
N ILE A 67 10.11 8.20 -28.41
CA ILE A 67 10.02 9.40 -29.23
C ILE A 67 11.26 9.36 -30.12
N LYS A 68 11.06 8.84 -31.33
CA LYS A 68 12.06 8.82 -32.38
C LYS A 68 12.17 10.25 -32.92
N TRP A 69 13.18 10.97 -32.48
CA TRP A 69 13.67 12.18 -33.14
C TRP A 69 14.29 11.83 -34.50
#